data_AF-A0A957AB94-F1
#
_entry.id   AF-A0A957AB94-F1
#
_cell.length_a   1.000
_cell.length_b   1.000
_cell.length_c   1.000
_cell.angle_alpha   90.00
_cell.angle_beta   90.00
_cell.angle_gamma   90.00
#
_symmetry.space_group_name_H-M   'P 1'
#
loop_
_entity.id
_entity.type
_entity.pdbx_description
1 polymer ?
#
loop_
_entity_poly.entity_id
_entity_poly.type
_entity_poly.pdbx_seq_one_letter_code
_entity_poly.pdbx_strand_id
1 'polypeptide(L)'
;ERLVDAPVVLLICVDLGAIAAMDQHLERIAVVPGASIYPLVWNILLAARNEGYGGTLTTFITASEPEVKPLFNIPDHVAVAALLPIGRPVKQLTKLRRKTVEAFTTIDSFDGDRFRGPAT
;
A
#
# COMPACT_ATOMS: atom_id res chain seq x y z
N GLU A 1 -16.91 -1.82 10.64
CA GLU A 1 -15.92 -1.49 11.69
C GLU A 1 -15.48 -0.06 11.44
N ARG A 2 -15.60 0.85 12.40
CA ARG A 2 -15.35 2.27 12.14
C ARG A 2 -13.85 2.54 12.27
N LEU A 3 -13.28 3.32 11.34
CA LEU A 3 -11.88 3.74 11.42
C LEU A 3 -11.54 4.51 12.72
N VAL A 4 -12.57 5.05 13.40
CA VAL A 4 -12.45 5.92 14.58
C VAL A 4 -11.92 5.25 15.85
N ASP A 5 -11.84 3.92 15.92
CA ASP A 5 -11.31 3.25 17.12
C ASP A 5 -9.77 3.12 17.09
N ALA A 6 -9.13 3.48 15.97
CA ALA A 6 -7.67 3.54 15.91
C ALA A 6 -7.16 4.79 16.64
N PRO A 7 -6.20 4.65 17.59
CA PRO A 7 -5.68 5.79 18.35
C PRO A 7 -4.89 6.78 17.49
N VAL A 8 -4.32 6.32 16.38
CA VAL A 8 -3.61 7.16 15.41
C VAL A 8 -4.06 6.78 14.00
N VAL A 9 -4.21 7.79 13.15
CA VAL A 9 -4.44 7.61 11.71
C VAL A 9 -3.41 8.43 10.96
N LEU A 10 -2.61 7.78 10.11
CA LEU A 10 -1.65 8.45 9.24
C LEU A 10 -2.28 8.68 7.87
N LEU A 11 -2.27 9.92 7.39
CA LEU A 11 -2.59 10.26 6.00
C LEU A 11 -1.29 10.32 5.21
N ILE A 12 -1.19 9.51 4.16
CA ILE A 12 -0.01 9.43 3.30
C ILE A 12 -0.27 10.26 2.06
N CYS A 13 0.60 11.23 1.83
CA CYS A 13 0.51 12.15 0.71
C CYS A 13 1.77 12.04 -0.16
N VAL A 14 1.64 12.44 -1.42
CA VAL A 14 2.73 12.44 -2.38
C VAL A 14 2.74 13.73 -3.19
N ASP A 15 3.91 14.33 -3.36
CA ASP A 15 4.11 15.43 -4.29
C ASP A 15 4.12 14.90 -5.73
N LEU A 16 3.13 15.31 -6.52
CA LEU A 16 2.98 14.89 -7.92
C LEU A 16 4.15 15.36 -8.79
N GLY A 17 4.83 16.45 -8.43
CA GLY A 17 6.02 16.94 -9.12
C GLY A 17 7.26 16.05 -8.93
N ALA A 18 7.27 15.19 -7.92
CA ALA A 18 8.35 14.26 -7.61
C ALA A 18 8.07 12.81 -8.07
N ILE A 19 6.92 12.55 -8.70
CA ILE A 19 6.53 11.20 -9.14
C ILE A 19 7.13 10.87 -10.50
N ALA A 20 7.83 9.74 -10.57
CA ALA A 20 8.23 9.11 -11.83
C ALA A 20 7.07 8.29 -12.43
N ALA A 21 6.21 8.94 -13.22
CA ALA A 21 5.09 8.27 -13.91
C ALA A 21 5.51 7.74 -15.30
N MET A 22 6.43 6.77 -15.33
CA MET A 22 7.03 6.27 -16.58
C MET A 22 6.03 5.62 -17.54
N ASP A 23 4.90 5.17 -17.02
CA ASP A 23 3.85 4.50 -17.76
C ASP A 23 2.61 5.36 -18.03
N GLN A 24 2.69 6.67 -17.78
CA GLN A 24 1.57 7.61 -17.90
C GLN A 24 0.98 7.71 -19.32
N HIS A 25 1.73 7.29 -20.34
CA HIS A 25 1.32 7.36 -21.75
C HIS A 25 0.85 6.02 -22.32
N LEU A 26 0.74 4.97 -21.49
CA LEU A 26 0.17 3.70 -21.93
C LEU A 26 -1.36 3.73 -21.88
N GLU A 27 -2.03 3.03 -22.80
CA GLU A 27 -3.49 2.91 -22.85
C GLU A 27 -4.02 1.92 -21.79
N ARG A 28 -3.66 2.16 -20.53
CA ARG A 28 -4.10 1.41 -19.35
C ARG A 28 -3.98 2.29 -18.10
N ILE A 29 -4.52 1.82 -16.98
CA ILE A 29 -4.33 2.48 -15.68
C ILE A 29 -2.83 2.55 -15.36
N ALA A 30 -2.33 3.72 -14.95
CA ALA A 30 -0.96 3.91 -14.51
C ALA A 30 -0.70 3.15 -13.18
N VAL A 31 0.41 2.42 -13.11
CA VAL A 31 0.78 1.56 -11.98
C VAL A 31 2.09 2.05 -11.34
N VAL A 32 3.04 2.53 -12.14
CA VAL A 32 4.38 2.92 -11.68
C VAL A 32 4.37 4.02 -10.60
N PRO A 33 3.50 5.06 -10.64
CA PRO A 33 3.45 6.09 -9.59
C PRO A 33 3.35 5.55 -8.16
N GLY A 34 2.64 4.44 -7.95
CA GLY A 34 2.50 3.83 -6.63
C GLY A 34 3.79 3.21 -6.09
N ALA A 35 4.77 2.91 -6.95
CA ALA A 35 5.99 2.21 -6.59
C ALA A 35 6.91 3.02 -5.67
N SER A 36 6.84 4.35 -5.68
CA SER A 36 7.60 5.21 -4.76
C SER A 36 6.89 5.42 -3.40
N ILE A 37 5.61 5.05 -3.30
CA ILE A 37 4.76 5.35 -2.15
C ILE A 37 4.53 4.09 -1.30
N TYR A 38 4.05 3.01 -1.91
CA TYR A 38 3.60 1.84 -1.16
C TYR A 38 4.72 1.04 -0.47
N PRO A 39 5.98 1.04 -0.94
CA PRO A 39 7.10 0.50 -0.14
C PRO A 39 7.35 1.27 1.16
N LEU A 40 7.23 2.60 1.16
CA LEU A 40 7.31 3.39 2.40
C LEU A 40 6.14 3.02 3.33
N VAL A 41 4.93 2.95 2.79
CA VAL A 41 3.74 2.52 3.55
C VAL A 41 3.96 1.14 4.18
N TRP A 42 4.51 0.20 3.41
CA TRP A 42 4.84 -1.14 3.89
C TRP A 42 5.89 -1.11 5.01
N ASN A 43 6.94 -0.29 4.86
CA ASN A 43 7.97 -0.11 5.90
C ASN A 43 7.39 0.44 7.21
N ILE A 44 6.48 1.41 7.14
CA ILE A 44 5.77 1.94 8.32
C ILE A 44 5.01 0.81 9.03
N LEU A 45 4.29 -0.02 8.28
CA LEU A 45 3.50 -1.13 8.84
C LEU A 45 4.40 -2.24 9.43
N LEU A 46 5.53 -2.54 8.79
CA LEU A 46 6.53 -3.47 9.32
C LEU A 46 7.16 -2.95 10.61
N ALA A 47 7.53 -1.66 10.66
CA ALA A 47 8.06 -1.03 11.86
C ALA A 47 7.03 -1.03 12.99
N ALA A 48 5.78 -0.62 12.70
CA ALA A 48 4.68 -0.70 13.67
C ALA A 48 4.52 -2.13 14.22
N ARG A 49 4.58 -3.15 13.35
CA ARG A 49 4.53 -4.55 13.75
C ARG A 49 5.69 -4.96 14.67
N ASN A 50 6.91 -4.49 14.40
CA ASN A 50 8.07 -4.74 15.25
C ASN A 50 7.88 -4.16 16.66
N GLU A 51 7.28 -2.99 16.75
CA GLU A 51 7.00 -2.28 18.01
C GLU A 51 5.73 -2.77 18.73
N GLY A 52 5.13 -3.88 18.29
CA GLY A 52 3.93 -4.47 18.91
C GLY A 52 2.61 -3.77 18.55
N TYR A 53 2.61 -2.91 17.53
CA TYR A 53 1.41 -2.30 16.96
C TYR A 53 0.93 -3.07 15.72
N GLY A 54 -0.28 -2.73 15.28
CA GLY A 54 -0.89 -3.19 14.05
C GLY A 54 -1.49 -2.02 13.29
N GLY A 55 -1.58 -2.17 11.99
CA GLY A 55 -2.24 -1.20 11.11
C GLY A 55 -2.65 -1.84 9.81
N THR A 56 -3.42 -1.11 9.02
CA THR A 56 -3.90 -1.56 7.71
C THR A 56 -3.68 -0.47 6.69
N LEU A 57 -3.10 -0.82 5.53
CA LEU A 57 -3.10 0.07 4.37
C LEU A 57 -4.51 0.08 3.79
N THR A 58 -5.11 1.26 3.71
CA THR A 58 -6.34 1.47 2.94
C THR A 58 -6.23 2.67 2.02
N THR A 59 -6.82 2.58 0.84
CA THR A 59 -6.85 3.63 -0.18
C THR A 59 -8.24 4.21 -0.40
N PHE A 60 -9.29 3.75 0.31
CA PHE A 60 -10.66 4.27 0.05
C PHE A 60 -10.75 5.80 0.18
N ILE A 61 -9.89 6.41 1.00
CA ILE A 61 -9.90 7.86 1.26
C ILE A 61 -9.58 8.66 0.00
N THR A 62 -8.85 8.07 -0.96
CA THR A 62 -8.47 8.75 -2.21
C THR A 62 -9.67 9.05 -3.09
N ALA A 63 -10.77 8.30 -2.95
CA ALA A 63 -12.03 8.58 -3.63
C ALA A 63 -12.72 9.87 -3.11
N SER A 64 -12.33 10.35 -1.93
CA SER A 64 -12.81 11.59 -1.31
C SER A 64 -11.69 12.63 -1.19
N GLU A 65 -10.68 12.57 -2.07
CA GLU A 65 -9.58 13.52 -2.08
C GLU A 65 -10.04 15.00 -2.15
N PRO A 66 -11.04 15.37 -2.98
CA PRO A 66 -11.54 16.75 -3.05
C PRO A 66 -12.07 17.27 -1.71
N GLU A 67 -12.71 16.42 -0.90
CA GLU A 67 -13.19 16.78 0.44
C GLU A 67 -12.09 16.74 1.50
N VAL A 68 -11.08 15.87 1.33
CA VAL A 68 -10.00 15.67 2.30
C VAL A 68 -8.95 16.78 2.24
N LYS A 69 -8.55 17.21 1.03
CA LYS A 69 -7.48 18.21 0.88
C LYS A 69 -7.75 19.51 1.64
N PRO A 70 -8.95 20.11 1.60
CA PRO A 70 -9.25 21.32 2.37
C PRO A 70 -9.16 21.12 3.90
N LEU A 71 -9.53 19.95 4.42
CA LEU A 71 -9.52 19.69 5.87
C LEU A 71 -8.12 19.72 6.46
N PHE A 72 -7.12 19.36 5.66
CA PHE A 72 -5.71 19.28 6.06
C PHE A 72 -4.84 20.35 5.40
N ASN A 73 -5.44 21.31 4.69
CA ASN A 73 -4.73 22.33 3.90
C ASN A 73 -3.68 21.73 2.94
N ILE A 74 -4.02 20.61 2.28
CA ILE A 74 -3.11 19.94 1.35
C ILE A 74 -3.05 20.72 0.02
N PRO A 75 -1.84 21.09 -0.46
CA PRO A 75 -1.69 21.82 -1.71
C PRO A 75 -2.17 21.05 -2.95
N ASP A 76 -2.50 21.78 -4.03
CA ASP A 76 -3.02 21.19 -5.27
C ASP A 76 -2.07 20.18 -5.91
N HIS A 77 -0.77 20.44 -5.87
CA HIS A 77 0.27 19.56 -6.41
C HIS A 77 0.55 18.31 -5.56
N VAL A 78 -0.10 18.17 -4.40
CA VAL A 78 0.03 17.01 -3.51
C VAL A 78 -1.24 16.16 -3.59
N ALA A 79 -1.08 14.86 -3.83
CA ALA A 79 -2.19 13.90 -3.85
C ALA A 79 -2.24 13.07 -2.56
N VAL A 80 -3.43 12.61 -2.20
CA VAL A 80 -3.65 11.64 -1.12
C VAL A 80 -3.47 10.24 -1.70
N ALA A 81 -2.59 9.45 -1.10
CA ALA A 81 -2.24 8.13 -1.61
C ALA A 81 -2.79 6.99 -0.74
N ALA A 82 -2.78 7.14 0.58
CA ALA A 82 -3.25 6.10 1.49
C ALA A 82 -3.62 6.67 2.87
N LEU A 83 -4.35 5.87 3.64
CA LEU A 83 -4.66 6.09 5.03
C LEU A 83 -4.28 4.85 5.83
N LEU A 84 -3.60 5.04 6.96
CA LEU A 84 -3.16 3.96 7.83
C LEU A 84 -3.68 4.20 9.25
N PRO A 85 -4.82 3.59 9.64
CA PRO A 85 -5.12 3.42 11.07
C PRO A 85 -4.05 2.53 11.72
N ILE A 86 -3.48 3.01 12.84
CA ILE A 86 -2.47 2.31 13.64
C ILE A 86 -2.91 2.28 15.09
N GLY A 87 -2.77 1.12 15.73
CA GLY A 87 -3.09 0.93 17.14
C GLY A 87 -2.51 -0.36 17.71
N ARG A 88 -2.72 -0.62 19.00
CA ARG A 88 -2.36 -1.90 19.61
C ARG A 88 -3.43 -2.93 19.26
N PRO A 89 -3.08 -4.03 18.56
CA PRO A 89 -4.06 -5.02 18.17
C PRO A 89 -4.46 -5.87 19.38
N VAL A 90 -5.76 -6.20 19.48
CA VAL A 90 -6.27 -7.15 20.49
C VAL A 90 -5.63 -8.53 20.31
N LYS A 91 -5.30 -8.89 19.07
CA LYS A 91 -4.61 -10.13 18.71
C LYS A 91 -3.69 -9.94 17.52
N GLN A 92 -2.42 -10.32 17.65
CA GLN A 92 -1.49 -10.34 16.53
C GLN A 92 -1.64 -11.61 15.71
N LEU A 93 -2.05 -11.49 14.45
CA LEU A 93 -2.10 -12.61 13.53
C LEU A 93 -0.67 -12.98 13.08
N THR A 94 -0.32 -14.26 13.19
CA THR A 94 1.02 -14.79 12.87
C THR A 94 1.03 -15.78 11.71
N LYS A 95 -0.10 -16.46 11.44
CA LYS A 95 -0.24 -17.39 10.32
C LYS A 95 -1.36 -16.94 9.39
N LEU A 96 -0.97 -16.35 8.26
CA LEU A 96 -1.88 -16.03 7.17
C LEU A 96 -1.72 -17.08 6.08
N ARG A 97 -2.83 -17.47 5.45
CA ARG A 97 -2.77 -18.34 4.27
C ARG A 97 -2.36 -17.49 3.07
N ARG A 98 -1.44 -18.02 2.27
CA ARG A 98 -1.01 -17.49 0.98
C ARG A 98 -1.03 -18.63 -0.03
N LYS A 99 -1.20 -18.31 -1.30
CA LYS A 99 -0.95 -19.28 -2.37
C LYS A 99 0.54 -19.67 -2.34
N THR A 100 0.86 -20.87 -2.81
CA THR A 100 2.26 -21.28 -2.98
C THR A 100 2.91 -20.41 -4.06
N VAL A 101 4.24 -20.24 -4.02
CA VAL A 101 4.96 -19.38 -4.99
C VAL A 101 4.73 -19.88 -6.42
N GLU A 102 4.74 -21.19 -6.60
CA GLU A 102 4.53 -21.89 -7.87
C GLU A 102 3.13 -21.64 -8.46
N ALA A 103 2.18 -21.15 -7.67
CA ALA A 103 0.83 -20.85 -8.14
C ALA A 103 0.72 -19.53 -8.92
N PHE A 104 1.73 -18.65 -8.88
CA PHE A 104 1.69 -17.34 -9.52
C PHE A 104 3.05 -16.84 -10.06
N THR A 105 4.09 -17.67 -10.05
CA THR A 105 5.42 -17.34 -10.57
C THR A 105 5.76 -18.23 -11.76
N THR A 106 6.12 -17.62 -12.88
CA THR A 106 6.63 -18.27 -14.09
C THR A 106 8.06 -17.82 -14.37
N ILE A 107 8.80 -18.60 -15.15
CA ILE A 107 10.18 -18.32 -15.56
C ILE A 107 10.15 -17.70 -16.95
N ASP A 108 10.92 -16.61 -17.13
CA ASP A 108 11.14 -15.83 -18.34
C ASP A 108 9.93 -15.13 -18.98
N SER A 109 8.80 -15.83 -19.19
CA SER A 109 7.58 -15.27 -19.79
C SER A 109 6.35 -15.51 -18.90
N PHE A 110 5.27 -14.75 -19.15
CA PHE A 110 4.03 -14.86 -18.37
C PHE A 110 3.35 -16.23 -18.51
N ASP A 111 3.53 -16.89 -19.64
CA ASP A 111 3.02 -18.21 -19.99
C ASP A 111 4.09 -19.32 -19.94
N GLY A 112 5.28 -18.99 -19.45
CA GLY A 112 6.41 -19.90 -19.34
C GLY A 112 6.22 -20.98 -18.27
N ASP A 113 7.25 -21.81 -18.11
CA ASP A 113 7.24 -22.84 -17.08
C ASP A 113 7.01 -22.24 -15.69
N ARG A 114 6.17 -22.91 -14.90
CA ARG A 114 5.99 -22.52 -13.49
C ARG A 114 7.30 -22.69 -12.75
N PHE A 115 7.61 -21.71 -11.90
CA PHE A 115 8.69 -21.85 -10.94
C PHE A 115 8.51 -23.14 -10.15
N ARG A 116 9.57 -23.92 -10.01
CA ARG A 116 9.63 -25.08 -9.12
C ARG A 116 10.67 -24.74 -8.08
N GLY A 117 10.23 -24.53 -6.84
CA GLY A 117 11.16 -24.31 -5.73
C GLY A 117 12.16 -25.45 -5.58
N PRO A 118 13.25 -25.25 -4.83
CA PRO A 118 14.18 -26.34 -4.52
C PRO A 118 13.42 -27.53 -3.94
N ALA A 119 13.73 -28.74 -4.41
CA ALA A 119 13.24 -29.97 -3.79
C ALA A 119 13.67 -29.94 -2.32
N THR A 120 12.67 -29.87 -1.43
CA THR A 120 12.89 -29.89 0.02
C THR A 120 13.06 -31.31 0.51
#